data_AF-A0A1I0NLJ3-F1
#
_entry.id   AF-A0A1I0NLJ3-F1
#
_cell.length_a   1.000
_cell.length_b   1.000
_cell.length_c   1.000
_cell.angle_alpha   90.00
_cell.angle_beta   90.00
_cell.angle_gamma   90.00
#
_symmetry.space_group_name_H-M   'P 1'
#
loop_
_entity.id
_entity.type
_entity.pdbx_description
1 polymer ?
#
loop_
_entity_poly.entity_id
_entity_poly.type
_entity_poly.pdbx_seq_one_letter_code
_entity_poly.pdbx_strand_id
1 'polypeptide(L)'
;MARILGLKQLHQKRYKLLEGIPDNIKAAFGELTAAFIAIIWGKSGNGKSNFLIELLLALMEYGKVLHISLEEGHEKSFQNLIFRHLDVDKHTGKIEFADYEMTFEALMVKLKKKKSPQFIVIDSLQYWKITFDQYKILKETFPKKTFIFISHALGKMPKGGTAQDIQYDAGIKVRVEGYIAFVTSRYGGVQNFVIWEDGAKKYWAKKYKTMLTKKL
;
A
#
# COMPACT_ATOMS: atom_id res chain seq x y z
N MET A 1 -13.66 16.31 18.48
CA MET A 1 -12.98 16.54 19.78
C MET A 1 -11.69 15.74 19.82
N ALA A 2 -10.58 16.35 20.24
CA ALA A 2 -9.31 15.66 20.38
C ALA A 2 -9.42 14.58 21.47
N ARG A 3 -8.91 13.37 21.20
CA ARG A 3 -8.84 12.31 22.20
C ARG A 3 -7.50 12.40 22.92
N ILE A 4 -7.52 12.89 24.16
CA ILE A 4 -6.35 12.97 25.03
C ILE A 4 -6.29 11.68 25.85
N LEU A 5 -5.13 11.02 25.88
CA LEU A 5 -4.90 9.79 26.66
C LEU A 5 -3.78 10.04 27.67
N GLY A 6 -4.03 9.71 28.94
CA GLY A 6 -2.97 9.67 29.95
C GLY A 6 -2.05 8.46 29.77
N LEU A 7 -0.85 8.49 30.36
CA LEU A 7 0.17 7.45 30.20
C LEU A 7 -0.35 6.03 30.48
N LYS A 8 -1.13 5.83 31.55
CA LYS A 8 -1.73 4.54 31.90
C LYS A 8 -2.72 4.05 30.83
N GLN A 9 -3.57 4.95 30.33
CA GLN A 9 -4.53 4.62 29.27
C GLN A 9 -3.82 4.29 27.96
N LEU A 10 -2.72 4.98 27.65
CA LEU A 10 -1.87 4.68 26.50
C LEU A 10 -1.25 3.28 26.63
N HIS A 11 -0.69 2.94 27.80
CA HIS A 11 -0.11 1.62 28.07
C HIS A 11 -1.15 0.48 27.99
N GLN A 12 -2.38 0.74 28.42
CA GLN A 12 -3.48 -0.23 28.37
C GLN A 12 -4.09 -0.38 26.97
N LYS A 13 -3.85 0.59 26.06
CA LYS A 13 -4.37 0.52 24.70
C LYS A 13 -3.80 -0.71 24.00
N ARG A 14 -4.68 -1.49 23.38
CA ARG A 14 -4.32 -2.63 22.52
C ARG A 14 -4.70 -2.29 21.09
N TYR A 15 -3.82 -2.67 20.16
CA TYR A 15 -4.04 -2.51 18.74
C TYR A 15 -4.38 -3.89 18.14
N LYS A 16 -5.32 -3.92 17.20
CA LYS A 16 -5.61 -5.14 16.46
C LYS A 16 -4.52 -5.37 15.42
N LEU A 17 -3.66 -6.34 15.68
CA LEU A 17 -2.62 -6.77 14.74
C LEU A 17 -3.23 -7.61 13.61
N LEU A 18 -2.54 -7.65 12.48
CA LEU A 18 -2.83 -8.58 11.38
C LEU A 18 -2.09 -9.89 11.65
N GLU A 19 -2.70 -10.76 12.45
CA GLU A 19 -2.12 -12.05 12.86
C GLU A 19 -2.14 -13.07 11.72
N GLY A 20 -1.06 -13.82 11.52
CA GLY A 20 -0.97 -14.82 10.45
C GLY A 20 -0.60 -14.25 9.08
N ILE A 21 -0.09 -13.02 9.01
CA ILE A 21 0.40 -12.45 7.75
C ILE A 21 1.64 -13.22 7.27
N PRO A 22 1.83 -13.44 5.95
CA PRO A 22 2.96 -14.19 5.43
C PRO A 22 4.31 -13.72 5.96
N ASP A 23 5.24 -14.66 6.21
CA ASP A 23 6.53 -14.38 6.87
C ASP A 23 7.38 -13.37 6.11
N ASN A 24 7.37 -13.41 4.77
CA ASN A 24 8.07 -12.44 3.93
C ASN A 24 7.50 -11.01 4.10
N ILE A 25 6.18 -10.88 4.24
CA ILE A 25 5.52 -9.60 4.52
C ILE A 25 5.82 -9.16 5.96
N LYS A 26 5.74 -10.06 6.95
CA LYS A 26 6.11 -9.73 8.34
C LYS A 26 7.57 -9.30 8.46
N ALA A 27 8.49 -9.99 7.78
CA ALA A 27 9.90 -9.63 7.75
C ALA A 27 10.13 -8.25 7.11
N ALA A 28 9.32 -7.87 6.12
CA ALA A 28 9.45 -6.58 5.44
C ALA A 28 8.76 -5.41 6.17
N PHE A 29 7.58 -5.64 6.73
CA PHE A 29 6.72 -4.58 7.28
C PHE A 29 6.66 -4.56 8.81
N GLY A 30 7.02 -5.66 9.48
CA GLY A 30 6.85 -5.83 10.92
C GLY A 30 5.41 -6.20 11.31
N GLU A 31 5.01 -5.82 12.52
CA GLU A 31 3.69 -6.16 13.09
C GLU A 31 2.61 -5.18 12.64
N LEU A 32 2.07 -5.41 11.45
CA LEU A 32 1.04 -4.54 10.89
C LEU A 32 -0.24 -4.55 11.72
N THR A 33 -0.93 -3.40 11.68
CA THR A 33 -2.28 -3.24 12.20
C THR A 33 -3.27 -3.07 11.05
N ALA A 34 -4.58 -3.18 11.30
CA ALA A 34 -5.58 -3.01 10.25
C ALA A 34 -5.73 -1.56 9.73
N ALA A 35 -5.08 -0.57 10.35
CA ALA A 35 -5.16 0.83 9.97
C ALA A 35 -3.76 1.45 9.83
N PHE A 36 -3.34 1.72 8.60
CA PHE A 36 -2.10 2.42 8.30
C PHE A 36 -2.21 3.23 7.01
N ILE A 37 -1.26 4.13 6.81
CA ILE A 37 -1.07 4.81 5.53
C ILE A 37 0.27 4.38 4.96
N ALA A 38 0.24 3.92 3.71
CA ALA A 38 1.41 3.55 2.95
C ALA A 38 1.50 4.37 1.66
N ILE A 39 2.73 4.66 1.25
CA ILE A 39 3.02 5.10 -0.12
C ILE A 39 4.00 4.13 -0.76
N ILE A 40 3.70 3.72 -2.00
CA ILE A 40 4.53 2.83 -2.81
C ILE A 40 4.90 3.59 -4.07
N TRP A 41 6.20 3.69 -4.37
CA TRP A 41 6.66 4.40 -5.56
C TRP A 41 7.86 3.74 -6.21
N GLY A 42 8.09 4.04 -7.49
CA GLY A 42 9.17 3.46 -8.28
C GLY A 42 8.99 3.69 -9.77
N LYS A 43 10.07 3.53 -10.53
CA LYS A 43 10.04 3.66 -11.99
C LYS A 43 9.17 2.56 -12.62
N SER A 44 8.68 2.79 -13.85
CA SER A 44 7.95 1.75 -14.60
C SER A 44 8.81 0.49 -14.79
N GLY A 45 8.19 -0.68 -14.91
CA GLY A 45 8.87 -1.96 -15.13
C GLY A 45 9.66 -2.55 -13.95
N ASN A 46 9.64 -1.93 -12.76
CA ASN A 46 10.43 -2.39 -11.60
C ASN A 46 9.71 -3.39 -10.68
N GLY A 47 8.47 -3.78 -11.00
CA GLY A 47 7.70 -4.77 -10.23
C GLY A 47 6.69 -4.18 -9.22
N LYS A 48 6.40 -2.88 -9.26
CA LYS A 48 5.45 -2.22 -8.35
C LYS A 48 4.09 -2.92 -8.29
N SER A 49 3.50 -3.17 -9.45
CA SER A 49 2.16 -3.75 -9.54
C SER A 49 2.13 -5.19 -9.02
N ASN A 50 3.16 -6.01 -9.30
CA ASN A 50 3.27 -7.35 -8.71
C ASN A 50 3.36 -7.30 -7.19
N PHE A 51 4.25 -6.46 -6.65
CA PHE A 51 4.37 -6.26 -5.21
C PHE A 51 3.06 -5.82 -4.57
N LEU A 52 2.36 -4.87 -5.20
CA LEU A 52 1.07 -4.41 -4.73
C LEU A 52 0.07 -5.57 -4.64
N ILE A 53 -0.06 -6.39 -5.68
CA ILE A 53 -0.99 -7.52 -5.67
C ILE A 53 -0.65 -8.56 -4.60
N GLU A 54 0.63 -8.89 -4.41
CA GLU A 54 1.06 -9.79 -3.33
C GLU A 54 0.70 -9.24 -1.95
N LEU A 55 0.88 -7.93 -1.73
CA LEU A 55 0.47 -7.28 -0.50
C LEU A 55 -1.05 -7.33 -0.33
N LEU A 56 -1.83 -7.05 -1.38
CA LEU A 56 -3.30 -7.07 -1.32
C LEU A 56 -3.85 -8.47 -1.06
N LEU A 57 -3.25 -9.51 -1.64
CA LEU A 57 -3.56 -10.92 -1.36
C LEU A 57 -3.50 -11.22 0.14
N ALA A 58 -2.42 -10.79 0.79
CA ALA A 58 -2.29 -10.96 2.24
C ALA A 58 -3.31 -10.13 3.02
N LEU A 59 -3.60 -8.89 2.60
CA LEU A 59 -4.53 -8.00 3.30
C LEU A 59 -6.00 -8.44 3.17
N MET A 60 -6.37 -9.10 2.06
CA MET A 60 -7.76 -9.55 1.82
C MET A 60 -8.30 -10.53 2.88
N GLU A 61 -7.42 -11.24 3.59
CA GLU A 61 -7.82 -12.12 4.70
C GLU A 61 -8.33 -11.34 5.92
N TYR A 62 -8.06 -10.03 5.99
CA TYR A 62 -8.41 -9.17 7.13
C TYR A 62 -9.52 -8.18 6.83
N GLY A 63 -9.99 -8.11 5.58
CA GLY A 63 -11.04 -7.19 5.18
C GLY A 63 -11.06 -6.90 3.69
N LYS A 64 -12.17 -6.30 3.25
CA LYS A 64 -12.42 -6.04 1.85
C LYS A 64 -11.46 -4.98 1.28
N VAL A 65 -10.92 -5.25 0.10
CA VAL A 65 -10.04 -4.36 -0.67
C VAL A 65 -10.86 -3.58 -1.70
N LEU A 66 -10.53 -2.30 -1.88
CA LEU A 66 -10.91 -1.50 -3.04
C LEU A 66 -9.64 -1.07 -3.77
N HIS A 67 -9.48 -1.53 -5.01
CA HIS A 67 -8.40 -1.11 -5.88
C HIS A 67 -8.92 -0.10 -6.91
N ILE A 68 -8.49 1.14 -6.79
CA ILE A 68 -8.85 2.23 -7.70
C ILE A 68 -7.72 2.38 -8.73
N SER A 69 -7.92 1.81 -9.92
CA SER A 69 -6.98 1.83 -11.05
C SER A 69 -7.31 3.02 -11.96
N LEU A 70 -6.63 4.13 -11.73
CA LEU A 70 -6.79 5.40 -12.44
C LEU A 70 -5.87 5.50 -13.67
N GLU A 71 -4.77 4.74 -13.68
CA GLU A 71 -3.79 4.77 -14.77
C GLU A 71 -4.13 3.75 -15.87
N GLU A 72 -4.35 2.49 -15.50
CA GLU A 72 -4.62 1.39 -16.45
C GLU A 72 -6.12 1.06 -16.57
N GLY A 73 -6.98 1.63 -15.72
CA GLY A 73 -8.42 1.32 -15.71
C GLY A 73 -8.69 -0.18 -15.64
N HIS A 74 -9.38 -0.70 -16.66
CA HIS A 74 -9.69 -2.12 -16.88
C HIS A 74 -8.94 -2.74 -18.08
N GLU A 75 -7.79 -2.20 -18.46
CA GLU A 75 -7.03 -2.67 -19.61
C GLU A 75 -6.58 -4.14 -19.50
N LYS A 76 -6.25 -4.74 -20.65
CA LYS A 76 -5.88 -6.16 -20.74
C LYS A 76 -4.64 -6.51 -19.91
N SER A 77 -3.68 -5.58 -19.81
CA SER A 77 -2.49 -5.70 -18.96
C SER A 77 -2.85 -5.86 -17.49
N PHE A 78 -3.73 -4.98 -16.98
CA PHE A 78 -4.25 -5.03 -15.62
C PHE A 78 -5.02 -6.32 -15.37
N GLN A 79 -5.92 -6.70 -16.29
CA GLN A 79 -6.66 -7.95 -16.21
C GLN A 79 -5.72 -9.17 -16.10
N ASN A 80 -4.68 -9.23 -16.94
CA ASN A 80 -3.69 -10.29 -16.91
C ASN A 80 -2.90 -10.31 -15.60
N LEU A 81 -2.54 -9.15 -15.06
CA LEU A 81 -1.87 -9.05 -13.77
C LEU A 81 -2.77 -9.61 -12.65
N ILE A 82 -4.04 -9.19 -12.61
CA ILE A 82 -4.99 -9.63 -11.59
C ILE A 82 -5.19 -11.14 -11.65
N PHE A 83 -5.52 -11.72 -12.81
CA PHE A 83 -5.83 -13.15 -12.92
C PHE A 83 -4.61 -14.08 -12.92
N ARG A 84 -3.39 -13.54 -12.93
CA ARG A 84 -2.19 -14.34 -12.59
C ARG A 84 -2.10 -14.66 -11.09
N HIS A 85 -2.75 -13.86 -10.25
CA HIS A 85 -2.61 -13.91 -8.80
C HIS A 85 -3.93 -14.21 -8.09
N LEU A 86 -5.05 -13.75 -8.65
CA LEU A 86 -6.37 -13.90 -8.07
C LEU A 86 -7.16 -15.01 -8.78
N ASP A 87 -7.66 -15.92 -7.95
CA ASP A 87 -8.71 -16.87 -8.30
C ASP A 87 -10.10 -16.23 -8.13
N VAL A 88 -10.97 -16.36 -9.14
CA VAL A 88 -12.28 -15.68 -9.17
C VAL A 88 -13.18 -16.18 -8.04
N ASP A 89 -13.27 -17.49 -7.84
CA ASP A 89 -14.19 -18.08 -6.88
C ASP A 89 -13.72 -17.81 -5.44
N LYS A 90 -12.42 -17.94 -5.19
CA LYS A 90 -11.82 -17.73 -3.86
C LYS A 90 -11.82 -16.27 -3.42
N HIS A 91 -11.72 -15.32 -4.35
CA HIS A 91 -11.58 -13.88 -4.03
C HIS A 91 -12.83 -13.05 -4.31
N THR A 92 -13.91 -13.67 -4.79
CA THR A 92 -15.20 -12.99 -4.96
C THR A 92 -15.66 -12.33 -3.66
N GLY A 93 -16.02 -11.05 -3.75
CA GLY A 93 -16.46 -10.24 -2.59
C GLY A 93 -15.34 -9.75 -1.67
N LYS A 94 -14.11 -10.27 -1.78
CA LYS A 94 -12.93 -9.82 -1.03
C LYS A 94 -12.27 -8.58 -1.63
N ILE A 95 -12.38 -8.39 -2.95
CA ILE A 95 -11.84 -7.23 -3.66
C ILE A 95 -12.87 -6.62 -4.60
N GLU A 96 -12.84 -5.29 -4.71
CA GLU A 96 -13.56 -4.50 -5.70
C GLU A 96 -12.57 -3.66 -6.49
N PHE A 97 -12.92 -3.38 -7.75
CA PHE A 97 -12.15 -2.51 -8.63
C PHE A 97 -12.97 -1.28 -8.97
N ALA A 98 -12.33 -0.13 -9.05
CA ALA A 98 -12.88 1.10 -9.62
C ALA A 98 -11.89 1.66 -10.63
N ASP A 99 -12.39 2.35 -11.64
CA ASP A 99 -11.60 2.92 -12.72
C ASP A 99 -11.33 4.43 -12.49
N TYR A 100 -10.95 5.11 -13.57
CA TYR A 100 -10.60 6.53 -13.61
C TYR A 100 -11.77 7.47 -13.24
N GLU A 101 -13.02 7.02 -13.20
CA GLU A 101 -14.17 7.87 -12.82
C GLU A 101 -14.30 8.07 -11.30
N MET A 102 -13.50 7.36 -10.50
CA MET A 102 -13.52 7.47 -9.04
C MET A 102 -12.94 8.81 -8.54
N THR A 103 -13.83 9.77 -8.26
CA THR A 103 -13.46 11.06 -7.65
C THR A 103 -13.24 10.96 -6.14
N PHE A 104 -12.63 12.00 -5.56
CA PHE A 104 -12.51 12.14 -4.11
C PHE A 104 -13.86 12.09 -3.41
N GLU A 105 -14.86 12.84 -3.91
CA GLU A 105 -16.20 12.92 -3.35
C GLU A 105 -16.92 11.56 -3.44
N ALA A 106 -16.81 10.88 -4.58
CA ALA A 106 -17.39 9.54 -4.77
C ALA A 106 -16.77 8.52 -3.81
N LEU A 107 -15.46 8.57 -3.60
CA LEU A 107 -14.77 7.72 -2.63
C LEU A 107 -15.24 8.02 -1.21
N MET A 108 -15.35 9.29 -0.83
CA MET A 108 -15.86 9.70 0.49
C MET A 108 -17.28 9.16 0.75
N VAL A 109 -18.17 9.25 -0.25
CA VAL A 109 -19.53 8.69 -0.17
C VAL A 109 -19.50 7.16 -0.04
N LYS A 110 -18.70 6.47 -0.84
CA LYS A 110 -18.55 5.00 -0.79
C LYS A 110 -18.06 4.53 0.57
N LEU A 111 -17.05 5.18 1.13
CA LEU A 111 -16.42 4.78 2.40
C LEU A 111 -17.29 5.07 3.63
N LYS A 112 -18.25 6.00 3.55
CA LYS A 112 -19.25 6.25 4.60
C LYS A 112 -20.30 5.14 4.72
N LYS A 113 -20.50 4.31 3.69
CA LYS A 113 -21.46 3.20 3.73
C LYS A 113 -21.05 2.13 4.75
N LYS A 114 -22.04 1.44 5.33
CA LYS A 114 -21.79 0.25 6.17
C LYS A 114 -21.07 -0.83 5.35
N LYS A 115 -20.16 -1.56 6.01
CA LYS A 115 -19.35 -2.63 5.39
C LYS A 115 -18.51 -2.14 4.20
N SER A 116 -18.18 -0.84 4.16
CA SER A 116 -17.27 -0.30 3.15
C SER A 116 -15.88 -0.92 3.25
N PRO A 117 -15.12 -0.97 2.14
CA PRO A 117 -13.77 -1.54 2.09
C PRO A 117 -12.85 -1.10 3.23
N GLN A 118 -12.04 -2.02 3.75
CA GLN A 118 -11.08 -1.77 4.83
C GLN A 118 -9.73 -1.28 4.31
N PHE A 119 -9.31 -1.80 3.17
CA PHE A 119 -8.05 -1.49 2.52
C PHE A 119 -8.34 -0.81 1.18
N ILE A 120 -7.81 0.39 0.98
CA ILE A 120 -8.08 1.22 -0.19
C ILE A 120 -6.76 1.52 -0.89
N VAL A 121 -6.69 1.18 -2.16
CA VAL A 121 -5.54 1.46 -3.02
C VAL A 121 -5.92 2.54 -4.02
N ILE A 122 -5.06 3.55 -4.13
CA ILE A 122 -5.16 4.60 -5.14
C ILE A 122 -3.98 4.43 -6.09
N ASP A 123 -4.22 3.94 -7.30
CA ASP A 123 -3.21 3.67 -8.33
C ASP A 123 -3.47 4.50 -9.61
N SER A 124 -2.90 5.69 -9.80
CA SER A 124 -1.87 6.35 -8.99
C SER A 124 -2.20 7.82 -8.68
N LEU A 125 -1.47 8.40 -7.72
CA LEU A 125 -1.66 9.79 -7.27
C LEU A 125 -1.59 10.82 -8.40
N GLN A 126 -0.77 10.58 -9.43
CA GLN A 126 -0.62 11.49 -10.57
C GLN A 126 -1.91 11.63 -11.39
N TYR A 127 -2.72 10.58 -11.42
CA TYR A 127 -4.00 10.57 -12.13
C TYR A 127 -5.14 11.01 -11.22
N TRP A 128 -5.07 10.69 -9.92
CA TRP A 128 -6.11 11.12 -8.97
C TRP A 128 -6.14 12.63 -8.74
N LYS A 129 -4.98 13.29 -8.83
CA LYS A 129 -4.82 14.75 -8.76
C LYS A 129 -5.42 15.40 -7.51
N ILE A 130 -5.47 14.67 -6.41
CA ILE A 130 -5.91 15.23 -5.12
C ILE A 130 -4.89 16.23 -4.58
N THR A 131 -5.38 17.16 -3.77
CA THR A 131 -4.53 18.05 -2.98
C THR A 131 -4.09 17.39 -1.67
N PHE A 132 -3.07 17.95 -1.02
CA PHE A 132 -2.69 17.49 0.31
C PHE A 132 -3.78 17.74 1.36
N ASP A 133 -4.63 18.76 1.18
CA ASP A 133 -5.78 19.01 2.05
C ASP A 133 -6.84 17.93 1.92
N GLN A 134 -7.16 17.50 0.68
CA GLN A 134 -8.05 16.37 0.45
C GLN A 134 -7.50 15.07 1.07
N TYR A 135 -6.19 14.83 0.96
CA TYR A 135 -5.53 13.73 1.66
C TYR A 135 -5.74 13.79 3.18
N LYS A 136 -5.53 14.96 3.81
CA LYS A 136 -5.75 15.15 5.26
C LYS A 136 -7.20 14.85 5.64
N ILE A 137 -8.16 15.39 4.89
CA ILE A 137 -9.60 15.14 5.11
C ILE A 137 -9.90 13.64 5.02
N LEU A 138 -9.33 12.93 4.04
CA LEU A 138 -9.54 11.50 3.85
C LEU A 138 -9.07 10.70 5.09
N LYS A 139 -7.84 10.93 5.54
CA LYS A 139 -7.27 10.17 6.67
C LYS A 139 -7.94 10.50 8.00
N GLU A 140 -8.36 11.76 8.19
CA GLU A 140 -9.03 12.20 9.43
C GLU A 140 -10.47 11.71 9.50
N THR A 141 -11.14 11.61 8.35
CA THR A 141 -12.51 11.07 8.27
C THR A 141 -12.53 9.55 8.48
N PHE A 142 -11.49 8.84 8.01
CA PHE A 142 -11.43 7.37 8.07
C PHE A 142 -10.18 6.85 8.81
N PRO A 143 -9.96 7.20 10.08
CA PRO A 143 -8.72 6.90 10.81
C PRO A 143 -8.53 5.41 11.14
N LYS A 144 -9.56 4.59 10.91
CA LYS A 144 -9.53 3.13 11.13
C LYS A 144 -9.35 2.34 9.83
N LYS A 145 -9.27 3.00 8.68
CA LYS A 145 -9.07 2.36 7.37
C LYS A 145 -7.59 2.42 6.99
N THR A 146 -7.22 1.55 6.06
CA THR A 146 -5.89 1.57 5.45
C THR A 146 -5.95 2.23 4.09
N PHE A 147 -5.00 3.14 3.84
CA PHE A 147 -4.82 3.77 2.53
C PHE A 147 -3.43 3.47 1.99
N ILE A 148 -3.37 2.95 0.77
CA ILE A 148 -2.14 2.64 0.03
C ILE A 148 -2.13 3.51 -1.22
N PHE A 149 -1.19 4.43 -1.30
CA PHE A 149 -1.04 5.33 -2.44
C PHE A 149 0.08 4.84 -3.33
N ILE A 150 -0.21 4.65 -4.62
CA ILE A 150 0.81 4.39 -5.63
C ILE A 150 1.23 5.72 -6.24
N SER A 151 2.52 5.85 -6.49
CA SER A 151 3.10 7.03 -7.12
C SER A 151 4.18 6.65 -8.12
N HIS A 152 4.26 7.39 -9.21
CA HIS A 152 5.43 7.40 -10.08
C HIS A 152 6.66 7.90 -9.31
N ALA A 153 7.86 7.68 -9.83
CA ALA A 153 9.10 8.14 -9.22
C ALA A 153 9.79 9.24 -10.04
N LEU A 154 10.35 10.22 -9.34
CA LEU A 154 11.37 11.13 -9.84
C LEU A 154 12.69 10.84 -9.10
N GLY A 155 13.63 10.17 -9.77
CA GLY A 155 14.82 9.64 -9.12
C GLY A 155 14.46 8.63 -8.03
N LYS A 156 14.84 8.92 -6.77
CA LYS A 156 14.51 8.09 -5.59
C LYS A 156 13.27 8.57 -4.84
N MET A 157 12.65 9.67 -5.25
CA MET A 157 11.49 10.27 -4.60
C MET A 157 10.20 9.97 -5.37
N PRO A 158 9.03 9.96 -4.72
CA PRO A 158 7.76 9.96 -5.42
C PRO A 158 7.58 11.26 -6.23
N LYS A 159 6.89 11.17 -7.37
CA LYS A 159 6.73 12.26 -8.33
C LYS A 159 5.62 13.23 -7.87
N GLY A 160 5.94 14.52 -7.76
CA GLY A 160 4.99 15.59 -7.43
C GLY A 160 4.90 15.92 -5.94
N GLY A 161 4.54 17.18 -5.62
CA GLY A 161 4.54 17.71 -4.26
C GLY A 161 3.65 16.91 -3.30
N THR A 162 2.39 16.71 -3.66
CA THR A 162 1.43 15.94 -2.83
C THR A 162 1.93 14.54 -2.50
N ALA A 163 2.57 13.84 -3.45
CA ALA A 163 3.10 12.52 -3.18
C ALA A 163 4.29 12.53 -2.23
N GLN A 164 5.12 13.58 -2.26
CA GLN A 164 6.20 13.78 -1.28
C GLN A 164 5.63 14.13 0.10
N ASP A 165 4.61 14.99 0.18
CA ASP A 165 3.95 15.32 1.45
C ASP A 165 3.31 14.08 2.09
N ILE A 166 2.61 13.26 1.29
CA ILE A 166 2.08 11.96 1.73
C ILE A 166 3.22 11.05 2.17
N GLN A 167 4.36 11.02 1.47
CA GLN A 167 5.52 10.22 1.88
C GLN A 167 6.09 10.67 3.23
N TYR A 168 6.09 11.96 3.55
CA TYR A 168 6.50 12.43 4.87
C TYR A 168 5.53 11.98 5.97
N ASP A 169 4.23 12.07 5.72
CA ASP A 169 3.16 11.72 6.68
C ASP A 169 2.99 10.20 6.89
N ALA A 170 3.16 9.40 5.82
CA ALA A 170 2.89 7.97 5.82
C ALA A 170 3.74 7.20 6.84
N GLY A 171 3.09 6.27 7.54
CA GLY A 171 3.76 5.36 8.47
C GLY A 171 4.55 4.24 7.78
N ILE A 172 4.25 3.98 6.50
CA ILE A 172 4.91 2.99 5.67
C ILE A 172 5.31 3.61 4.35
N LYS A 173 6.57 3.43 3.96
CA LYS A 173 7.16 4.01 2.74
C LYS A 173 7.85 2.88 1.99
N VAL A 174 7.43 2.61 0.77
CA VAL A 174 7.98 1.53 -0.05
C VAL A 174 8.51 2.07 -1.37
N ARG A 175 9.83 2.05 -1.52
CA ARG A 175 10.44 2.30 -2.82
C ARG A 175 10.66 0.98 -3.53
N VAL A 176 10.20 0.87 -4.77
CA VAL A 176 10.40 -0.33 -5.59
C VAL A 176 11.44 -0.02 -6.67
N GLU A 177 12.51 -0.81 -6.69
CA GLU A 177 13.59 -0.70 -7.67
C GLU A 177 14.24 -2.08 -7.88
N GLY A 178 14.46 -2.44 -9.14
CA GLY A 178 15.15 -3.69 -9.48
C GLY A 178 14.51 -4.92 -8.84
N TYR A 179 13.17 -5.00 -8.85
CA TYR A 179 12.40 -6.11 -8.29
C TYR A 179 12.56 -6.35 -6.78
N ILE A 180 13.01 -5.32 -6.06
CA ILE A 180 13.03 -5.29 -4.60
C ILE A 180 12.17 -4.11 -4.13
N ALA A 181 11.29 -4.38 -3.16
CA ALA A 181 10.56 -3.38 -2.41
C ALA A 181 11.34 -3.04 -1.13
N PHE A 182 11.92 -1.83 -1.12
CA PHE A 182 12.63 -1.25 0.01
C PHE A 182 11.63 -0.64 1.00
N VAL A 183 11.29 -1.41 2.03
CA VAL A 183 10.21 -1.06 2.98
C VAL A 183 10.78 -0.33 4.19
N THR A 184 10.30 0.88 4.44
CA THR A 184 10.47 1.60 5.71
C THR A 184 9.13 1.63 6.44
N SER A 185 9.03 0.97 7.58
CA SER A 185 7.77 0.80 8.32
C SER A 185 7.93 1.21 9.78
N ARG A 186 6.96 1.96 10.32
CA ARG A 186 6.89 2.27 11.76
C ARG A 186 6.56 1.04 12.61
N TYR A 187 6.14 -0.06 12.00
CA TYR A 187 5.85 -1.33 12.68
C TYR A 187 7.06 -2.27 12.73
N GLY A 188 8.21 -1.84 12.18
CA GLY A 188 9.46 -2.59 12.18
C GLY A 188 9.76 -3.28 10.84
N GLY A 189 10.13 -4.56 10.92
CA GLY A 189 10.60 -5.34 9.78
C GLY A 189 12.10 -5.15 9.55
N VAL A 190 12.79 -6.27 9.30
CA VAL A 190 14.26 -6.38 9.26
C VAL A 190 14.81 -6.59 7.85
N GLN A 191 13.94 -6.90 6.88
CA GLN A 191 14.33 -7.25 5.51
C GLN A 191 13.59 -6.41 4.46
N ASN A 192 14.14 -6.33 3.26
CA ASN A 192 13.42 -5.82 2.10
C ASN A 192 12.69 -6.97 1.41
N PHE A 193 11.61 -6.65 0.72
CA PHE A 193 10.77 -7.65 0.08
C PHE A 193 11.28 -7.93 -1.34
N VAL A 194 11.57 -9.19 -1.64
CA VAL A 194 11.98 -9.62 -2.99
C VAL A 194 10.74 -9.95 -3.80
N ILE A 195 10.50 -9.18 -4.86
CA ILE A 195 9.32 -9.32 -5.73
C ILE A 195 9.57 -10.40 -6.79
N TRP A 196 10.76 -10.37 -7.39
CA TRP A 196 11.19 -11.38 -8.35
C TRP A 196 12.69 -11.62 -8.20
N GLU A 197 13.04 -12.82 -7.73
CA GLU A 197 14.41 -13.14 -7.33
C GLU A 197 15.40 -13.09 -8.51
N ASP A 198 15.08 -13.72 -9.64
CA ASP A 198 16.00 -13.75 -10.79
C ASP A 198 16.20 -12.35 -11.38
N GLY A 199 15.11 -11.58 -11.48
CA GLY A 199 15.17 -10.18 -11.90
C GLY A 199 16.03 -9.34 -10.96
N ALA A 200 15.87 -9.52 -9.66
CA ALA A 200 16.65 -8.80 -8.64
C ALA A 200 18.13 -9.20 -8.68
N LYS A 201 18.44 -10.49 -8.82
CA LYS A 201 19.83 -10.97 -8.98
C LYS A 201 20.49 -10.37 -10.22
N LYS A 202 19.77 -10.34 -11.36
CA LYS A 202 20.26 -9.73 -12.59
C LYS A 202 20.50 -8.23 -12.45
N TYR A 203 19.56 -7.51 -11.81
CA TYR A 203 19.64 -6.06 -11.65
C TYR A 203 20.73 -5.62 -10.66
N TRP A 204 20.80 -6.26 -9.49
CA TRP A 204 21.68 -5.85 -8.40
C TRP A 204 23.04 -6.55 -8.43
N ALA A 205 23.18 -7.66 -9.17
CA ALA A 205 24.40 -8.44 -9.31
C ALA A 205 25.09 -8.70 -7.96
N LYS A 206 26.37 -8.32 -7.82
CA LYS A 206 27.16 -8.49 -6.59
C LYS A 206 26.52 -7.83 -5.36
N LYS A 207 25.65 -6.84 -5.54
CA LYS A 207 24.96 -6.12 -4.44
C LYS A 207 23.68 -6.82 -3.98
N TYR A 208 23.19 -7.85 -4.67
CA TYR A 208 21.89 -8.47 -4.37
C TYR A 208 21.72 -8.83 -2.89
N LYS A 209 22.67 -9.57 -2.30
CA LYS A 209 22.61 -9.96 -0.87
C LYS A 209 22.54 -8.76 0.07
N THR A 210 23.27 -7.69 -0.24
CA THR A 210 23.27 -6.45 0.58
C THR A 210 21.96 -5.67 0.49
N MET A 211 21.16 -5.88 -0.56
CA MET A 211 19.86 -5.24 -0.72
C MET A 211 18.75 -5.95 0.05
N LEU A 212 18.98 -7.18 0.55
CA LEU A 212 17.95 -7.94 1.27
C LEU A 212 17.78 -7.48 2.72
N THR A 213 18.85 -7.00 3.35
CA THR A 213 18.84 -6.54 4.73
C THR A 213 18.61 -5.04 4.80
N LYS A 214 17.80 -4.58 5.75
CA LYS A 214 17.74 -3.14 6.06
C LYS A 214 19.00 -2.75 6.82
N LYS A 215 19.65 -1.65 6.42
CA LYS A 215 20.55 -0.93 7.34
C LYS A 215 19.64 -0.22 8.33
N LEU A 216 19.55 -0.75 9.55
CA LEU A 216 18.87 -0.12 10.67
C LEU A 216 19.61 1.15 11.09
#